data_AF-A0A656HH26-F1
#
_entry.id   AF-A0A656HH26-F1
#
_cell.length_a   1.000
_cell.length_b   1.000
_cell.length_c   1.000
_cell.angle_alpha   90.00
_cell.angle_beta   90.00
_cell.angle_gamma   90.00
#
_symmetry.space_group_name_H-M   'P 1'
#
loop_
_entity.id
_entity.type
_entity.pdbx_description
1 polymer ?
#
loop_
_entity_poly.entity_id
_entity_poly.type
_entity_poly.pdbx_seq_one_letter_code
_entity_poly.pdbx_strand_id
1 'polypeptide(L)'
;MENPIISVMADNFVMVRKHTQSLAVQVSLDDSPLKSLICSFLRDDQELYAAVIAPDEDHQQLARRVVSFLGAYMRINDADEMEYEVLRCIETCLRKRNY
;
A
#
# COMPACT_ATOMS: atom_id res chain seq x y z
N MET A 1 11.23 17.78 8.34
CA MET A 1 11.12 16.31 8.35
C MET A 1 10.97 15.88 6.91
N GLU A 2 11.69 14.87 6.45
CA GLU A 2 11.64 14.43 5.06
C GLU A 2 10.45 13.49 4.84
N ASN A 3 9.73 13.69 3.74
CA ASN A 3 8.57 12.89 3.36
C ASN A 3 9.02 11.52 2.84
N PRO A 4 8.21 10.47 3.07
CA PRO A 4 8.55 9.14 2.60
C PRO A 4 8.59 9.09 1.06
N ILE A 5 9.59 8.42 0.50
CA ILE A 5 9.64 8.20 -0.95
C ILE A 5 8.74 7.02 -1.27
N ILE A 6 7.73 7.26 -2.10
CA ILE A 6 6.83 6.25 -2.64
C ILE A 6 7.27 5.92 -4.07
N SER A 7 7.59 4.65 -4.35
CA SER A 7 7.94 4.21 -5.70
C SER A 7 7.29 2.87 -6.04
N VAL A 8 6.86 2.72 -7.30
CA VAL A 8 6.26 1.48 -7.79
C VAL A 8 7.35 0.53 -8.27
N MET A 9 7.41 -0.70 -7.75
CA MET A 9 8.35 -1.74 -8.19
C MET A 9 7.61 -3.02 -8.57
N ALA A 10 7.92 -3.59 -9.74
CA ALA A 10 7.23 -4.75 -10.33
C ALA A 10 5.68 -4.61 -10.30
N ASP A 11 4.95 -5.60 -10.82
CA ASP A 11 3.54 -5.38 -11.18
C ASP A 11 2.58 -5.12 -10.00
N ASN A 12 3.01 -5.25 -8.74
CA ASN A 12 2.12 -5.14 -7.57
C ASN A 12 2.71 -4.48 -6.32
N PHE A 13 3.92 -3.89 -6.34
CA PHE A 13 4.52 -3.33 -5.12
C PHE A 13 4.57 -1.80 -5.07
N VAL A 14 4.20 -1.24 -3.92
CA VAL A 14 4.43 0.15 -3.52
C VAL A 14 5.53 0.16 -2.47
N MET A 15 6.67 0.75 -2.77
CA MET A 15 7.77 0.88 -1.83
C MET A 15 7.67 2.22 -1.10
N VAL A 16 7.61 2.18 0.23
CA VAL A 16 7.58 3.35 1.11
C VAL A 16 8.89 3.39 1.87
N ARG A 17 9.70 4.44 1.66
CA ARG A 17 11.00 4.60 2.32
C ARG A 17 11.00 5.82 3.23
N LYS A 18 11.48 5.66 4.46
CA LYS A 18 11.75 6.77 5.38
C LYS A 18 13.02 6.49 6.18
N HIS A 19 14.00 7.39 6.10
CA HIS A 19 15.32 7.22 6.73
C HIS A 19 15.93 5.84 6.41
N THR A 20 16.15 5.00 7.43
CA THR A 20 16.72 3.64 7.28
C THR A 20 15.68 2.54 7.08
N GLN A 21 14.38 2.87 7.09
CA GLN A 21 13.30 1.90 6.97
C GLN A 21 12.72 1.92 5.56
N SER A 22 12.61 0.74 4.96
CA SER A 22 11.92 0.52 3.69
C SER A 22 10.84 -0.53 3.88
N LEU A 23 9.66 -0.25 3.35
CA LEU A 23 8.54 -1.18 3.36
C LEU A 23 8.05 -1.37 1.93
N ALA A 24 7.81 -2.60 1.50
CA ALA A 24 7.09 -2.89 0.27
C ALA A 24 5.65 -3.27 0.61
N VAL A 25 4.69 -2.69 -0.10
CA VAL A 25 3.25 -2.98 0.01
C VAL A 25 2.85 -3.73 -1.25
N GLN A 26 2.39 -4.98 -1.12
CA GLN A 26 1.92 -5.78 -2.24
C GLN A 26 0.40 -5.73 -2.32
N VAL A 27 -0.15 -5.32 -3.47
CA VAL A 27 -1.59 -5.32 -3.72
C VAL A 27 -2.02 -6.63 -4.37
N SER A 28 -2.98 -7.34 -3.78
CA SER A 28 -3.58 -8.57 -4.30
C SER A 28 -5.10 -8.51 -4.25
N LEU A 29 -5.74 -9.37 -5.05
CA LEU A 29 -7.20 -9.50 -5.12
C LEU A 29 -7.54 -10.87 -4.54
N ASP A 30 -8.51 -10.90 -3.63
CA ASP A 30 -9.15 -12.12 -3.16
C ASP A 30 -10.40 -12.38 -3.99
N ASP A 31 -10.37 -13.47 -4.78
CA ASP A 31 -11.47 -13.92 -5.65
C ASP A 31 -12.62 -14.60 -4.89
N SER A 32 -12.65 -14.47 -3.55
CA SER A 32 -13.75 -14.89 -2.72
C SER A 32 -15.07 -14.15 -3.08
N PRO A 33 -16.25 -14.62 -2.61
CA PRO A 33 -17.55 -14.07 -3.00
C PRO A 33 -17.70 -12.57 -2.72
N LEU A 34 -16.89 -12.04 -1.81
CA LEU A 34 -16.92 -10.67 -1.36
C LEU A 34 -16.00 -9.75 -2.15
N LYS A 35 -15.12 -10.29 -3.03
CA LYS A 35 -14.12 -9.56 -3.82
C LYS A 35 -13.42 -8.45 -3.04
N SER A 36 -12.30 -8.79 -2.44
CA SER A 36 -11.55 -7.85 -1.60
C SER A 36 -10.18 -7.56 -2.17
N LEU A 37 -9.73 -6.32 -2.00
CA LEU A 37 -8.34 -5.95 -2.20
C LEU A 37 -7.58 -6.12 -0.89
N ILE A 38 -6.40 -6.71 -0.99
CA ILE A 38 -5.51 -6.99 0.13
C ILE A 38 -4.18 -6.30 -0.15
N CYS A 39 -3.70 -5.51 0.81
CA CYS A 39 -2.35 -4.99 0.81
C CYS A 39 -1.54 -5.70 1.90
N SER A 40 -0.57 -6.52 1.52
CA SER A 40 0.40 -7.15 2.44
C SER A 40 1.70 -6.35 2.51
N PHE A 41 2.46 -6.50 3.59
CA PHE A 41 3.64 -5.68 3.86
C PHE A 41 4.90 -6.52 4.03
N LEU A 42 5.98 -6.11 3.37
CA LEU A 42 7.30 -6.70 3.48
C LEU A 42 8.31 -5.67 3.99
N ARG A 43 9.22 -6.10 4.88
CA ARG A 43 10.41 -5.34 5.29
C ARG A 43 11.64 -6.21 5.00
N ASP A 44 12.60 -5.68 4.25
CA ASP A 44 13.82 -6.41 3.91
C ASP A 44 13.52 -7.81 3.30
N ASP A 45 12.54 -7.88 2.40
CA ASP A 45 12.01 -9.10 1.77
C ASP A 45 11.35 -10.13 2.72
N GLN A 46 11.10 -9.76 3.98
CA GLN A 46 10.37 -10.57 4.96
C GLN A 46 8.95 -10.06 5.18
N GLU A 47 7.96 -10.95 5.17
CA GLU A 47 6.58 -10.60 5.50
C GLU A 47 6.43 -10.14 6.94
N LEU A 48 5.68 -9.05 7.15
CA LEU A 48 5.34 -8.55 8.48
C LEU A 48 4.11 -9.25 9.09
N TYR A 49 3.55 -10.27 8.42
CA TYR A 49 2.27 -10.91 8.79
C TYR A 49 1.15 -9.89 9.08
N ALA A 50 1.20 -8.77 8.37
CA ALA A 50 0.21 -7.70 8.44
C ALA A 50 -0.41 -7.54 7.06
N ALA A 51 -1.72 -7.34 7.04
CA ALA A 51 -2.46 -7.03 5.83
C ALA A 51 -3.57 -6.03 6.14
N VAL A 52 -3.84 -5.15 5.20
CA VAL A 52 -5.04 -4.32 5.20
C VAL A 52 -5.94 -4.74 4.06
N ILE A 53 -7.25 -4.77 4.33
CA ILE A 53 -8.25 -5.30 3.41
C ILE A 53 -9.32 -4.24 3.19
N ALA A 54 -9.84 -4.11 1.98
CA ALA A 54 -11.01 -3.32 1.66
C ALA A 54 -11.82 -3.98 0.54
N PRO A 55 -13.11 -3.64 0.36
CA PRO A 55 -13.85 -4.06 -0.83
C PRO A 55 -13.13 -3.64 -2.12
N ASP A 56 -13.20 -4.47 -3.17
CA ASP A 56 -12.56 -4.20 -4.47
C ASP A 56 -12.98 -2.86 -5.10
N GLU A 57 -14.24 -2.46 -4.89
CA GLU A 57 -14.75 -1.18 -5.39
C GLU A 57 -14.33 0.06 -4.58
N ASP A 58 -13.70 -0.11 -3.41
CA ASP A 58 -13.37 0.98 -2.48
C ASP A 58 -11.85 1.17 -2.31
N HIS A 59 -11.19 1.56 -3.41
CA HIS A 59 -9.75 1.82 -3.44
C HIS A 59 -9.33 2.93 -2.46
N GLN A 60 -10.19 3.94 -2.25
CA GLN A 60 -9.91 5.05 -1.32
C GLN A 60 -9.82 4.55 0.12
N GLN A 61 -10.76 3.70 0.54
CA GLN A 61 -10.71 3.09 1.85
C GLN A 61 -9.48 2.20 2.01
N LEU A 62 -9.07 1.47 0.97
CA LEU A 62 -7.82 0.70 1.01
C LEU A 62 -6.62 1.62 1.22
N ALA A 63 -6.52 2.72 0.46
CA ALA A 63 -5.43 3.68 0.59
C ALA A 63 -5.36 4.28 1.99
N ARG A 64 -6.50 4.68 2.57
CA ARG A 64 -6.59 5.17 3.96
C ARG A 64 -6.10 4.17 4.99
N ARG A 65 -6.49 2.89 4.85
CA ARG A 65 -6.06 1.81 5.74
C ARG A 65 -4.55 1.57 5.62
N VAL A 66 -4.02 1.57 4.39
CA VAL A 66 -2.57 1.47 4.14
C VAL A 66 -1.85 2.65 4.79
N VAL A 67 -2.31 3.88 4.60
CA VAL A 67 -1.71 5.09 5.18
C VAL A 67 -1.73 5.06 6.70
N SER A 68 -2.84 4.64 7.30
CA SER A 68 -2.95 4.49 8.76
C SER A 68 -1.93 3.49 9.30
N PHE A 69 -1.77 2.34 8.63
CA PHE A 69 -0.76 1.35 8.98
C PHE A 69 0.66 1.91 8.85
N LEU A 70 1.00 2.50 7.70
CA LEU A 70 2.31 3.10 7.43
C LEU A 70 2.63 4.23 8.42
N GLY A 71 1.66 5.08 8.73
CA GLY A 71 1.76 6.16 9.71
C GLY A 71 2.11 5.62 11.10
N ALA A 72 1.39 4.59 11.55
CA ALA A 72 1.66 3.94 12.84
C ALA A 72 3.02 3.22 12.86
N TYR A 73 3.36 2.49 11.79
CA TYR A 73 4.54 1.63 11.73
C TYR A 73 5.85 2.43 11.52
N MET A 74 5.84 3.44 10.64
CA MET A 74 7.01 4.26 10.27
C MET A 74 7.03 5.65 10.92
N ARG A 75 6.02 5.95 11.77
CA ARG A 75 5.84 7.25 12.46
C ARG A 75 5.77 8.44 11.50
N ILE A 76 5.03 8.29 10.40
CA ILE A 76 4.85 9.33 9.37
C ILE A 76 3.68 10.25 9.79
N ASN A 77 3.89 11.56 9.74
CA ASN A 77 2.90 12.56 10.18
C ASN A 77 2.14 13.21 9.01
N ASP A 78 2.62 13.06 7.77
CA ASP A 78 1.98 13.62 6.58
C ASP A 78 1.04 12.57 5.98
N ALA A 79 -0.21 12.56 6.44
CA ALA A 79 -1.19 11.54 6.04
C ALA A 79 -1.85 11.87 4.70
N ASP A 80 -2.08 13.16 4.41
CA ASP A 80 -2.86 13.59 3.25
C ASP A 80 -2.09 13.42 1.93
N GLU A 81 -0.82 13.83 1.89
CA GLU A 81 0.03 13.61 0.71
C GLU A 81 0.27 12.11 0.48
N MET A 82 0.43 11.35 1.58
CA MET A 82 0.65 9.90 1.50
C MET A 82 -0.58 9.14 1.02
N GLU A 83 -1.80 9.57 1.38
CA GLU A 83 -3.05 8.96 0.88
C GLU A 83 -3.18 9.11 -0.63
N TYR A 84 -2.89 10.29 -1.16
CA TYR A 84 -2.95 10.53 -2.59
C TYR A 84 -1.95 9.64 -3.37
N GLU A 85 -0.69 9.58 -2.93
CA GLU A 85 0.33 8.79 -3.62
C GLU A 85 0.08 7.27 -3.48
N VAL A 86 -0.36 6.81 -2.32
CA VAL A 86 -0.74 5.40 -2.11
C VAL A 86 -1.93 5.03 -2.99
N LEU A 87 -2.96 5.87 -3.05
CA LEU A 87 -4.13 5.66 -3.92
C LEU A 87 -3.72 5.56 -5.38
N ARG A 88 -2.93 6.52 -5.87
CA ARG A 88 -2.44 6.53 -7.25
C ARG A 88 -1.64 5.27 -7.58
N CYS A 89 -0.84 4.78 -6.64
CA CYS A 89 -0.09 3.54 -6.82
C CYS A 89 -1.00 2.31 -6.88
N ILE A 90 -1.96 2.18 -5.95
CA ILE A 90 -2.96 1.10 -5.95
C ILE A 90 -3.70 1.07 -7.29
N GLU A 91 -4.24 2.20 -7.73
CA GLU A 91 -4.96 2.29 -9.01
C GLU A 91 -4.08 1.92 -10.21
N THR A 92 -2.80 2.30 -10.19
CA THR A 92 -1.85 1.94 -11.25
C THR A 92 -1.59 0.44 -11.30
N CYS A 93 -1.39 -0.20 -10.14
CA CYS A 93 -1.23 -1.66 -10.04
C CYS A 93 -2.47 -2.39 -10.55
N LEU A 94 -3.67 -1.96 -10.15
CA LEU A 94 -4.93 -2.57 -10.58
C LEU A 94 -5.17 -2.43 -12.08
N ARG A 95 -4.86 -1.27 -12.67
CA ARG A 95 -4.97 -1.07 -14.13
C ARG A 95 -4.04 -1.99 -14.90
N LYS A 96 -2.79 -2.17 -14.46
CA LYS A 96 -1.83 -3.07 -15.12
C LYS A 96 -2.28 -4.53 -15.12
N ARG A 97 -3.00 -4.96 -14.08
CA ARG A 97 -3.48 -6.35 -13.96
C ARG A 97 -4.66 -6.67 -14.87
N ASN A 98 -5.40 -5.65 -15.33
CA ASN A 98 -6.54 -5.79 -16.24
C ASN A 98 -6.16 -5.78 -17.73
N TYR A 99 -4.86 -5.66 -18.06
CA TYR A 99 -4.31 -5.70 -19.42
C TYR A 99 -3.33 -6.88 -19.56
#